data_AF-A0A9D6P8T6-F1
#
_entry.id   AF-A0A9D6P8T6-F1
#
_cell.length_a   1.000
_cell.length_b   1.000
_cell.length_c   1.000
_cell.angle_alpha   90.00
_cell.angle_beta   90.00
_cell.angle_gamma   90.00
#
_symmetry.space_group_name_H-M   'P 1'
#
loop_
_entity.id
_entity.type
_entity.pdbx_description
1 polymer ?
#
loop_
_entity_poly.entity_id
_entity_poly.type
_entity_poly.pdbx_seq_one_letter_code
_entity_poly.pdbx_strand_id
1 'polypeptide(L)'
;MIKNIDLVLDISVNLARVSDWVLSKSQHKQQRMDQFLKETEGFLLNLSTRTVPSRFQPTLRHFQKEFQQLLDEKNETNKNDWAEKALTWANILQHRAKFA
;
A
#
# COMPACT_ATOMS: atom_id res chain seq x y z
N MET A 1 18.33 -2.53 -12.27
CA MET A 1 16.91 -2.36 -12.63
C MET A 1 16.09 -2.96 -11.49
N ILE A 2 15.23 -2.18 -10.82
CA ILE A 2 14.36 -2.67 -9.72
C ILE A 2 13.37 -3.69 -10.32
N LYS A 3 13.11 -4.82 -9.66
CA LYS A 3 12.14 -5.82 -10.16
C LYS A 3 10.71 -5.48 -9.74
N ASN A 4 9.71 -6.01 -10.44
CA ASN A 4 8.31 -5.82 -10.07
C ASN A 4 8.00 -6.33 -8.65
N ILE A 5 8.57 -7.48 -8.29
CA ILE A 5 8.44 -8.06 -6.95
C ILE A 5 8.94 -7.11 -5.86
N ASP A 6 10.07 -6.42 -6.10
CA ASP A 6 10.65 -5.48 -5.15
C ASP A 6 9.68 -4.31 -4.90
N LEU A 7 9.11 -3.74 -5.97
CA LEU A 7 8.11 -2.67 -5.86
C LEU A 7 6.85 -3.11 -5.08
N VAL A 8 6.36 -4.34 -5.32
CA VAL A 8 5.19 -4.87 -4.60
C VAL A 8 5.49 -5.06 -3.12
N LEU A 9 6.70 -5.52 -2.78
CA LEU A 9 7.13 -5.66 -1.39
C LEU A 9 7.33 -4.30 -0.71
N ASP A 10 7.89 -3.31 -1.42
CA ASP A 10 8.06 -1.94 -0.89
C ASP A 10 6.70 -1.30 -0.58
N ILE A 11 5.73 -1.44 -1.47
CA ILE A 11 4.33 -1.02 -1.24
C ILE A 11 3.76 -1.72 0.00
N SER A 12 3.88 -3.04 0.06
CA SER A 12 3.37 -3.84 1.19
C SER A 12 3.96 -3.38 2.53
N VAL A 13 5.28 -3.19 2.59
CA VAL A 13 5.98 -2.74 3.80
C VAL A 13 5.51 -1.34 4.22
N ASN A 14 5.32 -0.42 3.26
CA ASN A 14 4.85 0.92 3.57
C ASN A 14 3.42 0.90 4.14
N LEU A 15 2.52 0.12 3.57
CA LEU A 15 1.16 -0.03 4.11
C LEU A 15 1.14 -0.65 5.52
N ALA A 16 1.98 -1.66 5.76
CA ALA A 16 2.10 -2.26 7.10
C ALA A 16 2.58 -1.24 8.14
N ARG A 17 3.57 -0.41 7.79
CA ARG A 17 4.08 0.66 8.68
C ARG A 17 3.03 1.74 8.94
N VAL A 18 2.29 2.14 7.90
CA VAL A 18 1.20 3.11 8.02
C VAL A 18 0.12 2.59 8.97
N SER A 19 -0.29 1.33 8.83
CA SER A 19 -1.26 0.70 9.72
C SER A 19 -0.78 0.65 11.17
N ASP A 20 0.44 0.13 11.39
CA ASP A 20 1.03 0.01 12.72
C ASP A 20 1.09 1.36 13.46
N TRP A 21 1.41 2.44 12.76
CA TRP A 21 1.48 3.76 13.40
C TRP A 21 0.15 4.31 13.84
N VAL A 22 -0.92 4.06 13.07
CA VAL A 22 -2.26 4.45 13.46
C VAL A 22 -2.74 3.61 14.64
N LEU A 23 -2.55 2.29 14.58
CA LEU A 23 -3.01 1.35 15.61
C LEU A 23 -2.22 1.47 16.92
N SER A 24 -0.93 1.75 16.87
CA SER A 24 -0.08 1.93 18.05
C SER A 24 -0.30 3.25 18.80
N LYS A 25 -1.20 4.13 18.32
CA LYS A 25 -1.46 5.47 18.87
C LYS A 25 -0.19 6.32 19.04
N SER A 26 0.82 6.10 18.20
CA SER A 26 2.07 6.87 18.20
C SER A 26 1.79 8.32 17.76
N GLN A 27 1.52 9.21 18.72
CA GLN A 27 0.88 10.52 18.53
C GLN A 27 1.58 11.56 17.62
N HIS A 28 2.73 11.27 16.99
CA HIS A 28 3.54 12.30 16.31
C HIS A 28 4.13 11.89 14.96
N LYS A 29 3.45 11.04 14.16
CA LYS A 29 4.02 10.54 12.90
C LYS A 29 3.23 10.85 11.62
N GLN A 30 2.31 11.81 11.63
CA GLN A 30 1.54 12.17 10.42
C GLN A 30 2.44 12.47 9.22
N GLN A 31 3.49 13.28 9.39
CA GLN A 31 4.41 13.60 8.29
C GLN A 31 5.06 12.34 7.68
N ARG A 32 5.41 11.36 8.51
CA ARG A 32 6.00 10.11 8.01
C ARG A 32 4.94 9.22 7.35
N MET A 33 3.70 9.23 7.84
CA MET A 33 2.59 8.52 7.22
C MET A 33 2.34 9.07 5.81
N ASP A 34 2.25 10.39 5.67
CA ASP A 34 2.09 11.04 4.36
C ASP A 34 3.28 10.75 3.45
N GLN A 35 4.50 10.69 3.98
CA GLN A 35 5.68 10.27 3.22
C GLN A 35 5.53 8.84 2.69
N PHE A 36 5.17 7.86 3.53
CA PHE A 36 5.01 6.47 3.09
C PHE A 36 3.87 6.30 2.09
N LEU A 37 2.76 7.03 2.25
CA LEU A 37 1.67 7.04 1.27
C LEU A 37 2.15 7.60 -0.07
N LYS A 38 2.90 8.71 -0.06
CA LYS A 38 3.49 9.30 -1.29
C LYS A 38 4.49 8.36 -1.97
N GLU A 39 5.35 7.71 -1.21
CA GLU A 39 6.28 6.70 -1.73
C GLU A 39 5.52 5.51 -2.34
N THR A 40 4.45 5.07 -1.66
CA THR A 40 3.57 3.99 -2.15
C THR A 40 2.93 4.35 -3.49
N GLU A 41 2.42 5.58 -3.63
CA GLU A 41 1.89 6.09 -4.90
C GLU A 41 2.97 6.07 -6.00
N GLY A 42 4.18 6.52 -5.69
CA GLY A 42 5.31 6.49 -6.64
C GLY A 42 5.68 5.08 -7.09
N PHE A 43 5.74 4.11 -6.17
CA PHE A 43 5.99 2.71 -6.51
C PHE A 43 4.86 2.11 -7.34
N LEU A 44 3.61 2.45 -7.01
CA LEU A 44 2.43 1.99 -7.72
C LEU A 44 2.39 2.54 -9.16
N LEU A 45 2.68 3.82 -9.36
CA LEU A 45 2.80 4.43 -10.69
C LEU A 45 3.90 3.73 -11.50
N ASN A 46 5.07 3.50 -10.90
CA ASN A 46 6.16 2.78 -11.57
C ASN A 46 5.72 1.38 -12.00
N LEU A 47 5.12 0.60 -11.07
CA LEU A 47 4.62 -0.74 -11.34
C LEU A 47 3.53 -0.77 -12.43
N SER A 48 2.69 0.25 -12.48
CA SER A 48 1.59 0.37 -13.44
C SER A 48 2.06 0.61 -14.89
N THR A 49 3.25 1.18 -15.07
CA THR A 49 3.87 1.36 -16.40
C THR A 49 4.56 0.11 -16.94
N ARG A 50 4.65 -0.96 -16.13
CA ARG A 50 5.39 -2.17 -16.45
C ARG A 50 4.47 -3.30 -16.87
N THR A 51 5.03 -4.22 -17.66
CA THR A 51 4.39 -5.52 -17.89
C THR A 51 4.48 -6.35 -16.62
N VAL A 52 3.32 -6.69 -16.05
CA VAL A 52 3.19 -7.63 -14.93
C VAL A 52 2.56 -8.95 -15.42
N PRO A 53 2.89 -10.10 -14.82
CA PRO A 53 2.30 -11.39 -15.18
C PRO A 53 0.77 -11.38 -15.10
N SER A 54 0.10 -12.09 -16.01
CA SER A 54 -1.37 -12.14 -16.10
C SER A 54 -2.03 -12.54 -14.78
N ARG A 55 -1.40 -13.44 -14.02
CA ARG A 55 -1.84 -13.89 -12.67
C ARG A 55 -1.82 -12.80 -11.59
N PHE A 56 -1.04 -11.73 -11.77
CA PHE A 56 -0.95 -10.62 -10.82
C PHE A 56 -1.80 -9.41 -11.23
N GLN A 57 -2.13 -9.26 -12.51
CA GLN A 57 -2.93 -8.14 -13.01
C GLN A 57 -4.24 -7.90 -12.26
N PRO A 58 -5.05 -8.92 -11.89
CA PRO A 58 -6.28 -8.68 -11.13
C PRO A 58 -6.01 -8.06 -9.76
N THR A 59 -4.95 -8.52 -9.08
CA THR A 59 -4.52 -7.97 -7.78
C THR A 59 -4.08 -6.52 -7.94
N LEU A 60 -3.25 -6.22 -8.94
CA LEU A 60 -2.78 -4.86 -9.19
C LEU A 60 -3.96 -3.91 -9.45
N ARG A 61 -4.89 -4.29 -10.32
CA ARG A 61 -6.07 -3.46 -10.64
C ARG A 61 -6.98 -3.22 -9.45
N HIS A 62 -7.17 -4.23 -8.60
CA HIS A 62 -8.00 -4.07 -7.40
C HIS A 62 -7.28 -3.16 -6.41
N PHE A 63 -5.99 -3.42 -6.15
CA PHE A 63 -5.21 -2.59 -5.25
C PHE A 63 -5.14 -1.12 -5.69
N GLN A 64 -5.04 -0.83 -6.98
CA GLN A 64 -5.06 0.56 -7.47
C GLN A 64 -6.32 1.33 -7.04
N LYS A 65 -7.50 0.69 -7.12
CA LYS A 65 -8.76 1.32 -6.71
C LYS A 65 -8.82 1.52 -5.20
N GLU A 66 -8.38 0.51 -4.47
CA GLU A 66 -8.43 0.49 -3.00
C GLU A 66 -7.41 1.44 -2.39
N PHE A 67 -6.25 1.60 -3.03
CA PHE A 67 -5.26 2.57 -2.62
C PHE A 67 -5.77 4.00 -2.82
N GLN A 68 -6.47 4.28 -3.92
CA GLN A 68 -7.12 5.58 -4.10
C GLN A 68 -8.16 5.83 -3.00
N GLN A 69 -9.00 4.84 -2.70
CA GLN A 69 -9.97 4.94 -1.62
C GLN A 69 -9.29 5.16 -0.25
N LEU A 70 -8.17 4.49 0.03
CA LEU A 70 -7.37 4.72 1.23
C LEU A 70 -6.84 6.16 1.32
N LEU A 71 -6.44 6.78 0.20
CA LEU A 71 -6.00 8.18 0.20
C LEU A 71 -7.16 9.13 0.51
N ASP A 72 -8.33 8.87 -0.07
CA ASP A 72 -9.53 9.70 0.10
C ASP A 72 -10.04 9.62 1.56
N GLU A 73 -9.99 8.44 2.16
CA GLU A 73 -10.49 8.16 3.52
C GLU A 73 -9.48 8.52 4.64
N LYS A 74 -8.25 8.96 4.31
CA LYS A 74 -7.14 9.07 5.30
C LYS A 74 -7.41 10.01 6.48
N ASN A 75 -8.33 10.95 6.33
CA ASN A 75 -8.69 11.96 7.32
C ASN A 75 -10.05 11.68 8.00
N GLU A 76 -10.70 10.56 7.69
CA GLU A 76 -11.97 10.20 8.30
C GLU A 76 -11.85 9.85 9.78
N THR A 77 -12.99 9.91 10.49
CA THR A 77 -13.06 9.71 11.94
C THR A 77 -12.62 8.31 12.36
N ASN A 78 -12.89 7.28 11.55
CA ASN A 78 -12.57 5.89 11.90
C ASN A 78 -11.18 5.47 11.42
N LYS A 79 -10.15 5.94 12.13
CA LYS A 79 -8.74 5.66 11.80
C LYS A 79 -8.36 4.18 11.98
N ASN A 80 -9.02 3.45 12.87
CA ASN A 80 -8.70 2.03 13.10
C ASN A 80 -9.10 1.18 11.90
N ASP A 81 -10.34 1.32 11.42
CA ASP A 81 -10.82 0.60 10.23
C ASP A 81 -9.94 0.95 9.01
N TRP A 82 -9.60 2.23 8.84
CA TRP A 82 -8.69 2.66 7.79
C TRP A 82 -7.32 1.97 7.87
N ALA A 83 -6.76 1.87 9.08
CA ALA A 83 -5.49 1.19 9.30
C ALA A 83 -5.58 -0.32 9.06
N GLU A 84 -6.67 -0.96 9.44
CA GLU A 84 -6.91 -2.39 9.18
C GLU A 84 -7.05 -2.68 7.69
N LYS A 85 -7.70 -1.80 6.91
CA LYS A 85 -7.73 -1.89 5.44
C LYS A 85 -6.32 -1.83 4.85
N ALA A 86 -5.49 -0.89 5.30
CA ALA A 86 -4.10 -0.77 4.86
C ALA A 86 -3.30 -2.05 5.17
N LEU A 87 -3.44 -2.61 6.37
CA LEU A 87 -2.77 -3.86 6.77
C LEU A 87 -3.26 -5.07 5.96
N THR A 88 -4.55 -5.15 5.69
CA THR A 88 -5.14 -6.21 4.86
C THR A 88 -4.49 -6.20 3.48
N TRP A 89 -4.39 -5.03 2.85
CA TRP A 89 -3.72 -4.89 1.57
C TRP A 89 -2.21 -5.15 1.65
N ALA A 90 -1.53 -4.75 2.73
CA ALA A 90 -0.14 -5.10 2.95
C ALA A 90 0.07 -6.62 2.91
N ASN A 91 -0.77 -7.38 3.62
CA ASN A 91 -0.70 -8.84 3.68
C ASN A 91 -1.02 -9.51 2.35
N ILE A 92 -2.05 -9.02 1.64
CA ILE A 92 -2.40 -9.51 0.30
C ILE A 92 -1.23 -9.29 -0.66
N LEU A 93 -0.67 -8.09 -0.71
CA LEU A 93 0.42 -7.76 -1.62
C LEU A 93 1.68 -8.56 -1.30
N GLN A 94 2.01 -8.76 -0.02
CA GLN A 94 3.14 -9.59 0.36
C GLN A 94 2.97 -11.04 -0.12
N HIS A 95 1.79 -11.62 0.08
CA HIS A 95 1.49 -12.97 -0.41
C HIS A 95 1.55 -13.06 -1.94
N ARG A 96 1.07 -12.02 -2.63
CA ARG A 96 0.94 -11.98 -4.09
C ARG A 96 2.21 -11.52 -4.81
N ALA A 97 3.21 -11.00 -4.10
CA ALA A 97 4.47 -10.53 -4.66
C ALA A 97 5.21 -11.61 -5.47
N LYS A 98 5.15 -12.89 -5.04
CA LYS A 98 5.69 -14.04 -5.78
C LYS A 98 5.09 -14.24 -7.18
N PHE A 99 3.98 -13.57 -7.48
CA PHE A 99 3.29 -13.64 -8.75
C PHE A 99 3.52 -12.42 -9.65
N ALA A 100 4.19 -11.37 -9.16
CA ALA A 100 4.43 -10.09 -9.83
C ALA A 100 5.65 -10.07 -10.76
#